data_AF-A0A2D0K0B3-F1
#
_entry.id   AF-A0A2D0K0B3-F1
#
_cell.length_a   1.000
_cell.length_b   1.000
_cell.length_c   1.000
_cell.angle_alpha   90.00
_cell.angle_beta   90.00
_cell.angle_gamma   90.00
#
_symmetry.space_group_name_H-M   'P 1'
#
loop_
_entity.id
_entity.type
_entity.pdbx_description
1 polymer ?
#
loop_
_entity_poly.entity_id
_entity_poly.type
_entity_poly.pdbx_seq_one_letter_code
_entity_poly.pdbx_strand_id
1 'polypeptide(L)'
;MVDHAQIKEELLHWISGENLKELGFDPWSAVQFSLALAEEGIPLVEVAQTVRNLSEAMKTLEALVYSGKFHHNAHPVMNWMMSNVTVKPDKNDNIFPNKSTPEAKIDGPVALFTGLSRLLVNGGDAPDFLSNLDPDDFLML
;
A
#
# COMPACT_ATOMS: atom_id res chain seq x y z
N MET A 1 -9.19 12.15 20.71
CA MET A 1 -10.28 11.65 19.85
C MET A 1 -9.91 12.03 18.43
N VAL A 2 -10.04 11.12 17.47
CA VAL A 2 -9.76 11.42 16.06
C VAL A 2 -10.94 12.21 15.50
N ASP A 3 -10.67 13.32 14.81
CA ASP A 3 -11.70 14.11 14.14
C ASP A 3 -11.80 13.72 12.66
N HIS A 4 -12.82 12.94 12.32
CA HIS A 4 -13.05 12.49 10.96
C HIS A 4 -13.44 13.62 10.00
N ALA A 5 -14.01 14.72 10.50
CA ALA A 5 -14.34 15.86 9.65
C ALA A 5 -13.05 16.58 9.20
N GLN A 6 -12.11 16.78 10.11
CA GLN A 6 -10.80 17.35 9.79
C GLN A 6 -10.05 16.46 8.78
N ILE A 7 -10.03 15.13 8.98
CA ILE A 7 -9.37 14.20 8.04
C ILE A 7 -10.01 14.26 6.65
N LYS A 8 -11.35 14.37 6.58
CA LYS A 8 -12.05 14.53 5.29
C LYS A 8 -11.62 15.82 4.60
N GLU A 9 -11.60 16.94 5.31
CA GLU A 9 -11.21 18.24 4.76
C GLU A 9 -9.77 18.23 4.23
N GLU A 10 -8.83 17.70 5.02
CA GLU A 10 -7.43 17.58 4.62
C GLU A 10 -7.25 16.66 3.40
N LEU A 11 -7.95 15.53 3.38
CA LEU A 11 -7.93 14.61 2.24
C LEU A 11 -8.45 15.29 0.97
N LEU A 12 -9.60 15.98 1.04
CA LEU A 12 -10.17 16.71 -0.09
C LEU A 12 -9.21 17.79 -0.59
N HIS A 13 -8.51 18.46 0.31
CA HIS A 13 -7.48 19.43 -0.05
C HIS A 13 -6.31 18.76 -0.77
N TRP A 14 -5.81 17.62 -0.29
CA TRP A 14 -4.68 16.90 -0.90
C TRP A 14 -5.00 16.33 -2.28
N ILE A 15 -6.22 15.87 -2.52
CA ILE A 15 -6.63 15.31 -3.82
C ILE A 15 -7.14 16.39 -4.79
N SER A 16 -7.24 17.65 -4.35
CA SER A 16 -7.77 18.73 -5.18
C SER A 16 -6.83 19.01 -6.35
N GLY A 17 -7.34 18.90 -7.58
CA GLY A 17 -6.55 19.07 -8.80
C GLY A 17 -5.76 17.83 -9.23
N GLU A 18 -5.78 16.76 -8.42
CA GLU A 18 -5.15 15.48 -8.76
C GLU A 18 -6.06 14.60 -9.62
N ASN A 19 -5.49 13.80 -10.51
CA ASN A 19 -6.22 12.80 -11.30
C ASN A 19 -6.38 11.49 -10.50
N LEU A 20 -7.11 11.57 -9.37
CA LEU A 20 -7.33 10.44 -8.50
C LEU A 20 -8.12 9.34 -9.22
N LYS A 21 -7.51 8.16 -9.37
CA LYS A 21 -8.17 6.98 -9.97
C LYS A 21 -9.07 6.26 -8.99
N GLU A 22 -8.56 5.99 -7.80
CA GLU A 22 -9.27 5.36 -6.71
C GLU A 22 -8.60 5.64 -5.37
N LEU A 23 -9.36 5.51 -4.30
CA LEU A 23 -8.90 5.57 -2.92
C LEU A 23 -9.22 4.24 -2.24
N GLY A 24 -8.18 3.46 -1.95
CA GLY A 24 -8.28 2.22 -1.19
C GLY A 24 -8.41 2.48 0.31
N PHE A 25 -9.34 1.81 0.98
CA PHE A 25 -9.52 1.93 2.44
C PHE A 25 -9.85 0.59 3.10
N ASP A 26 -9.45 0.43 4.36
CA ASP A 26 -9.89 -0.71 5.17
C ASP A 26 -11.34 -0.49 5.63
N PRO A 27 -12.30 -1.37 5.29
CA PRO A 27 -13.68 -1.21 5.72
C PRO A 27 -13.86 -1.30 7.24
N TRP A 28 -12.94 -1.93 7.97
CA TRP A 28 -13.07 -2.05 9.42
C TRP A 28 -12.97 -0.66 10.10
N SER A 29 -14.01 -0.29 10.84
CA SER A 29 -14.13 1.00 11.54
C SER A 29 -14.19 2.27 10.67
N ALA A 30 -14.14 2.17 9.34
CA ALA A 30 -14.16 3.34 8.44
C ALA A 30 -15.48 3.53 7.66
N VAL A 31 -16.48 2.67 7.84
CA VAL A 31 -17.73 2.68 7.03
C VAL A 31 -18.45 4.05 7.02
N GLN A 32 -18.59 4.71 8.17
CA GLN A 32 -19.26 6.02 8.20
C GLN A 32 -18.43 7.10 7.49
N PHE A 33 -17.09 7.02 7.62
CA PHE A 33 -16.18 7.94 6.95
C PHE A 33 -16.17 7.72 5.44
N SER A 34 -16.20 6.47 4.97
CA SER A 34 -16.27 6.14 3.54
C SER A 34 -17.58 6.60 2.91
N LEU A 35 -18.72 6.50 3.59
CA LEU A 35 -19.98 7.07 3.10
C LEU A 35 -19.88 8.59 2.90
N ALA A 36 -19.29 9.31 3.87
CA ALA A 36 -19.09 10.75 3.77
C ALA A 36 -18.14 11.16 2.63
N LEU A 37 -17.18 10.31 2.26
CA LEU A 37 -16.29 10.51 1.11
C LEU A 37 -16.99 10.16 -0.22
N ALA A 38 -17.87 9.15 -0.21
CA ALA A 38 -18.66 8.77 -1.38
C ALA A 38 -19.63 9.89 -1.80
N GLU A 39 -20.19 10.63 -0.83
CA GLU A 39 -21.03 11.82 -1.08
C GLU A 39 -20.29 12.93 -1.84
N GLU A 40 -18.96 13.01 -1.71
CA GLU A 40 -18.10 13.94 -2.46
C GLU A 40 -17.70 13.40 -3.85
N GLY A 41 -18.20 12.23 -4.24
CA GLY A 41 -17.90 11.58 -5.52
C GLY A 41 -16.52 10.93 -5.60
N ILE A 42 -15.87 10.65 -4.46
CA ILE A 42 -14.56 9.99 -4.45
C ILE A 42 -14.70 8.52 -4.87
N PRO A 43 -13.88 8.04 -5.83
CA PRO A 43 -13.88 6.64 -6.25
C PRO A 43 -13.26 5.72 -5.19
N LEU A 44 -14.07 5.26 -4.24
CA LEU A 44 -13.62 4.43 -3.12
C LEU A 44 -13.56 2.94 -3.47
N VAL A 45 -12.54 2.26 -2.96
CA VAL A 45 -12.40 0.80 -3.07
C VAL A 45 -12.08 0.20 -1.72
N GLU A 46 -12.88 -0.79 -1.31
CA GLU A 46 -12.63 -1.55 -0.09
C GLU A 46 -11.42 -2.47 -0.26
N VAL A 47 -10.49 -2.39 0.68
CA VAL A 47 -9.30 -3.25 0.77
C VAL A 47 -9.24 -3.84 2.17
N ALA A 48 -9.92 -4.98 2.33
CA ALA A 48 -9.84 -5.75 3.56
C ALA A 48 -8.38 -6.13 3.88
N GLN A 49 -7.95 -5.91 5.12
CA GLN A 49 -6.58 -6.15 5.58
C GLN A 49 -6.32 -7.65 5.76
N THR A 50 -6.14 -8.34 4.63
CA THR A 50 -5.94 -9.80 4.58
C THR A 50 -4.65 -10.13 3.83
N VAL A 51 -4.09 -11.31 4.11
CA VAL A 51 -2.90 -11.85 3.41
C VAL A 51 -3.07 -11.79 1.90
N ARG A 52 -4.25 -12.18 1.40
CA ARG A 52 -4.59 -12.17 -0.02
C ARG A 52 -4.42 -10.79 -0.67
N ASN A 53 -4.77 -9.72 0.03
CA ASN A 53 -4.75 -8.37 -0.53
C ASN A 53 -3.38 -7.71 -0.37
N LEU A 54 -2.62 -8.02 0.69
CA LEU A 54 -1.40 -7.28 1.03
C LEU A 54 -0.09 -7.99 0.68
N SER A 55 -0.08 -9.33 0.61
CA SER A 55 1.17 -10.09 0.46
C SER A 55 1.97 -9.67 -0.78
N GLU A 56 1.31 -9.61 -1.95
CA GLU A 56 1.98 -9.24 -3.20
C GLU A 56 2.42 -7.77 -3.22
N ALA A 57 1.64 -6.87 -2.59
CA ALA A 57 2.03 -5.48 -2.44
C ALA A 57 3.30 -5.34 -1.59
N MET A 58 3.40 -6.08 -0.48
CA MET A 58 4.59 -6.07 0.38
C MET A 58 5.83 -6.61 -0.35
N LYS A 59 5.71 -7.75 -1.04
CA LYS A 59 6.81 -8.34 -1.83
C LYS A 59 7.27 -7.40 -2.94
N THR A 60 6.31 -6.74 -3.60
CA THR A 60 6.61 -5.75 -4.64
C THR A 60 7.36 -4.56 -4.06
N LEU A 61 6.92 -4.03 -2.91
CA LEU A 61 7.63 -2.93 -2.26
C LEU A 61 9.07 -3.33 -1.91
N GLU A 62 9.25 -4.52 -1.33
CA GLU A 62 10.55 -5.06 -0.98
C GLU A 62 11.48 -5.13 -2.22
N ALA A 63 10.99 -5.68 -3.33
CA ALA A 63 11.74 -5.74 -4.59
C ALA A 63 12.09 -4.33 -5.15
N LEU A 64 11.16 -3.37 -5.06
CA LEU A 64 11.40 -1.99 -5.48
C LEU A 64 12.46 -1.30 -4.62
N VAL A 65 12.48 -1.58 -3.31
CA VAL A 65 13.49 -1.05 -2.39
C VAL A 65 14.86 -1.65 -2.68
N TYR A 66 14.98 -2.98 -2.80
CA TYR A 66 16.25 -3.64 -3.08
C TYR A 66 16.82 -3.28 -4.46
N SER A 67 15.95 -3.03 -5.44
CA SER A 67 16.38 -2.59 -6.77
C SER A 67 16.65 -1.09 -6.87
N GLY A 68 16.47 -0.32 -5.79
CA GLY A 68 16.67 1.13 -5.78
C GLY A 68 15.64 1.92 -6.59
N LYS A 69 14.48 1.31 -6.91
CA LYS A 69 13.41 1.91 -7.72
C LYS A 69 12.30 2.55 -6.89
N PHE A 70 12.30 2.33 -5.57
CA PHE A 70 11.35 2.96 -4.66
C PHE A 70 11.85 4.34 -4.21
N HIS A 71 11.12 5.39 -4.57
CA HIS A 71 11.42 6.77 -4.16
C HIS A 71 10.53 7.19 -2.99
N HIS A 72 11.13 7.75 -1.94
CA HIS A 72 10.42 8.26 -0.77
C HIS A 72 11.12 9.49 -0.20
N ASN A 73 10.39 10.29 0.58
CA ASN A 73 10.84 11.63 1.02
C ASN A 73 11.69 11.60 2.30
N ALA A 74 12.16 10.41 2.72
CA ALA A 74 12.85 10.19 4.00
C ALA A 74 12.13 10.79 5.23
N HIS A 75 10.80 10.83 5.21
CA HIS A 75 10.02 11.41 6.30
C HIS A 75 10.27 10.63 7.61
N PRO A 76 10.68 11.28 8.72
CA PRO A 76 11.16 10.60 9.92
C PRO A 76 10.10 9.69 10.55
N VAL A 77 8.82 10.10 10.49
CA VAL A 77 7.71 9.28 10.99
C VAL A 77 7.50 8.02 10.14
N MET A 78 7.64 8.12 8.81
CA MET A 78 7.49 6.97 7.93
C MET A 78 8.65 5.99 8.14
N ASN A 79 9.87 6.50 8.29
CA ASN A 79 11.05 5.68 8.57
C ASN A 79 10.90 4.94 9.91
N TRP A 80 10.44 5.64 10.95
CA TRP A 80 10.16 5.03 12.25
C TRP A 80 9.06 3.96 12.15
N MET A 81 7.92 4.26 11.50
CA MET A 81 6.85 3.27 11.33
C MET A 81 7.31 2.05 10.53
N MET A 82 8.11 2.25 9.48
CA MET A 82 8.63 1.14 8.68
C MET A 82 9.62 0.28 9.48
N SER A 83 10.41 0.87 10.39
CA SER A 83 11.27 0.13 11.32
C SER A 83 10.49 -0.75 12.31
N ASN A 84 9.19 -0.48 12.50
CA ASN A 84 8.32 -1.28 13.36
C ASN A 84 7.63 -2.44 12.62
N VAL A 85 7.71 -2.49 11.29
CA VAL A 85 7.07 -3.56 10.51
C VAL A 85 7.87 -4.85 10.68
N THR A 86 7.19 -5.89 11.11
CA THR A 86 7.72 -7.25 11.18
C THR A 86 6.92 -8.17 10.27
N VAL A 87 7.57 -9.21 9.76
CA VAL A 87 6.94 -10.22 8.92
C VAL A 87 7.31 -11.62 9.40
N LYS A 88 6.35 -12.54 9.27
CA LYS A 88 6.59 -13.96 9.41
C LYS A 88 5.94 -14.65 8.20
N PRO A 89 6.74 -15.21 7.28
CA PRO A 89 6.20 -15.95 6.15
C PRO A 89 5.32 -17.12 6.61
N ASP A 90 4.22 -17.37 5.90
CA ASP A 90 3.41 -18.57 6.06
C ASP A 90 4.00 -19.75 5.26
N LYS A 91 3.30 -20.89 5.21
CA LYS A 91 3.76 -22.10 4.49
C LYS A 91 3.81 -21.93 2.97
N ASN A 92 3.14 -20.91 2.43
CA ASN A 92 3.03 -20.62 1.01
C ASN A 92 3.85 -19.36 0.65
N ASP A 93 4.80 -18.96 1.51
CA ASP A 93 5.62 -17.77 1.37
C ASP A 93 4.82 -16.46 1.24
N ASN A 94 3.59 -16.43 1.77
CA ASN A 94 2.86 -15.17 1.90
C ASN A 94 3.35 -14.41 3.13
N ILE A 95 3.34 -13.09 3.02
CA ILE A 95 3.69 -12.19 4.10
C ILE A 95 2.53 -11.26 4.43
N PHE A 96 2.49 -10.83 5.68
CA PHE A 96 1.47 -9.92 6.20
C PHE A 96 2.12 -8.98 7.21
N PRO A 97 1.77 -7.69 7.23
CA PRO A 97 2.46 -6.74 8.09
C PRO A 97 2.04 -6.96 9.53
N ASN A 98 3.02 -7.15 10.40
CA ASN A 98 2.85 -7.19 11.85
C ASN A 98 3.62 -6.04 12.48
N LYS A 99 3.32 -5.76 13.75
CA LYS A 99 4.03 -4.76 14.54
C LYS A 99 5.07 -5.44 15.42
N SER A 100 6.20 -4.78 15.64
CA SER A 100 7.26 -5.24 16.55
C SER A 100 6.78 -5.34 18.00
N THR A 101 5.93 -4.41 18.45
CA THR A 101 5.25 -4.42 19.75
C THR A 101 3.80 -3.95 19.62
N PRO A 102 2.93 -4.20 20.62
CA PRO A 102 1.55 -3.71 20.60
C PRO A 102 1.41 -2.19 20.50
N GLU A 103 2.35 -1.44 21.08
CA GLU A 103 2.36 0.03 21.12
C GLU A 103 2.87 0.66 19.83
N ALA A 104 3.62 -0.10 19.04
CA ALA A 104 4.19 0.37 17.80
C ALA A 104 3.10 0.79 16.78
N LYS A 105 3.49 1.63 15.82
CA LYS A 105 2.62 2.11 14.75
C LYS A 105 3.19 1.74 13.40
N ILE A 106 2.29 1.29 12.52
CA ILE A 106 2.59 0.88 11.15
C ILE A 106 1.52 1.42 10.18
N ASP A 107 0.75 2.44 10.58
CA ASP A 107 -0.38 2.95 9.81
C ASP A 107 0.06 3.49 8.44
N GLY A 108 1.20 4.20 8.38
CA GLY A 108 1.82 4.65 7.13
C GLY A 108 2.24 3.49 6.21
N PRO A 109 3.04 2.52 6.69
CA PRO A 109 3.34 1.29 5.94
C PRO A 109 2.09 0.55 5.43
N VAL A 110 1.07 0.38 6.26
CA VAL A 110 -0.18 -0.32 5.88
C VAL A 110 -0.96 0.46 4.82
N ALA A 111 -1.02 1.79 4.93
CA ALA A 111 -1.60 2.64 3.89
C ALA A 111 -0.84 2.54 2.56
N LEU A 112 0.50 2.49 2.61
CA LEU A 112 1.35 2.26 1.44
C LEU A 112 1.07 0.89 0.80
N PHE A 113 0.99 -0.19 1.59
CA PHE A 113 0.65 -1.53 1.07
C PHE A 113 -0.76 -1.56 0.46
N THR A 114 -1.71 -0.86 1.07
CA THR A 114 -3.07 -0.72 0.54
C THR A 114 -3.05 -0.02 -0.82
N GLY A 115 -2.40 1.13 -0.95
CA GLY A 115 -2.26 1.84 -2.22
C GLY A 115 -1.53 1.01 -3.29
N LEU A 116 -0.46 0.32 -2.93
CA LEU A 116 0.29 -0.53 -3.86
C LEU A 116 -0.52 -1.76 -4.29
N SER A 117 -1.32 -2.36 -3.40
CA SER A 117 -2.21 -3.48 -3.77
C SER A 117 -3.21 -3.08 -4.86
N ARG A 118 -3.70 -1.84 -4.77
CA ARG A 118 -4.63 -1.25 -5.72
C ARG A 118 -3.98 -0.94 -7.07
N LEU A 119 -2.74 -0.41 -7.02
CA LEU A 119 -1.92 -0.23 -8.22
C LEU A 119 -1.70 -1.56 -8.97
N LEU A 120 -1.41 -2.64 -8.26
CA LEU A 120 -1.16 -3.96 -8.85
C LEU A 120 -2.42 -4.57 -9.49
N VAL A 121 -3.60 -4.37 -8.89
CA VAL A 121 -4.88 -4.89 -9.42
C VAL A 121 -5.29 -4.15 -10.70
N ASN A 122 -5.09 -2.83 -10.76
CA ASN A 122 -5.50 -2.01 -11.89
C ASN A 122 -4.50 -1.99 -13.04
N GLY A 123 -3.51 -2.90 -13.02
CA GLY A 123 -2.53 -3.04 -14.08
C GLY A 123 -1.53 -1.90 -14.12
N GLY A 124 -1.04 -1.43 -12.96
CA GLY A 124 0.12 -0.54 -12.92
C GLY A 124 1.17 -1.16 -13.83
N ASP A 125 1.49 -0.46 -14.93
CA ASP A 125 2.27 -0.97 -16.06
C ASP A 125 3.42 -1.80 -15.54
N ALA A 126 3.20 -3.11 -15.39
CA ALA A 126 4.25 -4.00 -15.00
C ALA A 126 5.15 -3.99 -16.24
N PRO A 127 6.41 -3.54 -16.16
CA PRO A 127 7.35 -4.00 -17.16
C PRO A 127 7.27 -5.51 -17.05
N ASP A 128 6.71 -6.12 -18.09
CA ASP A 128 6.58 -7.56 -18.19
C ASP A 128 8.02 -8.09 -18.14
N PHE A 129 8.42 -8.46 -16.92
CA PHE A 129 9.79 -8.89 -16.64
C PHE A 129 10.08 -10.13 -17.46
N LEU A 130 9.07 -10.99 -17.64
CA LEU A 130 9.15 -12.21 -18.44
C LEU A 130 9.24 -11.90 -19.94
N SER A 131 8.62 -10.85 -20.46
CA SER A 131 8.79 -10.45 -21.87
C SER A 131 10.13 -9.77 -22.19
N ASN A 132 10.85 -9.30 -21.16
CA ASN A 132 12.14 -8.62 -21.33
C ASN A 132 13.34 -9.51 -20.96
N LEU A 133 13.11 -10.77 -20.57
CA LEU A 133 14.16 -11.75 -20.43
C LEU A 133 14.51 -12.31 -21.81
N ASP A 134 15.75 -12.09 -22.24
CA ASP A 134 16.30 -12.84 -23.37
C ASP A 134 16.44 -14.31 -22.95
N PRO A 135 15.85 -15.28 -23.67
CA PRO A 135 16.07 -16.71 -23.42
C PRO A 135 17.56 -17.09 -23.35
N ASP A 136 18.43 -16.31 -23.99
CA ASP A 136 19.87 -16.54 -24.04
C ASP A 136 20.60 -16.11 -22.74
N ASP A 137 20.01 -15.28 -21.89
CA ASP A 137 20.58 -14.90 -20.58
C ASP A 137 20.62 -16.09 -19.58
N PHE A 138 19.81 -17.12 -19.81
CA PHE A 138 19.81 -18.36 -19.01
C PHE A 138 20.87 -19.38 -19.45
N LEU A 139 21.53 -19.17 -20.59
CA LEU A 139 22.49 -20.12 -21.16
C LEU A 139 23.96 -19.79 -20.84
N MET A 140 24.21 -18.76 -20.01
CA MET A 140 25.56 -18.35 -19.59
C MET A 140 25.90 -18.69 -18.12
N LEU A 141 25.27 -19.73 -17.56
CA LEU A 141 25.70 -20.35 -16.29
C LEU A 141 26.17 -21.79 -16.50
#